data_AF-A0A0S3PNU9-F1
#
_entry.id   AF-A0A0S3PNU9-F1
#
_cell.length_a   1.000
_cell.length_b   1.000
_cell.length_c   1.000
_cell.angle_alpha   90.00
_cell.angle_beta   90.00
_cell.angle_gamma   90.00
#
_symmetry.space_group_name_H-M   'P 1'
#
loop_
_entity.id
_entity.type
_entity.pdbx_description
1 polymer ?
#
loop_
_entity_poly.entity_id
_entity_poly.type
_entity_poly.pdbx_seq_one_letter_code
_entity_poly.pdbx_strand_id
1 'polypeptide(L)'
;MYNRALKLIREYHRMSRTEVANKLGLSKSYVSELERDKKPTIDVIEKYAEAFNIPVSSLMIFAENSNNSRSERFRTFAASKVINMLDWLHEIADEDEHAESKKLKKTQA
;
A
#
# COMPACT_ATOMS: atom_id res chain seq x y z
N MET A 1 3.93 8.48 -12.27
CA MET A 1 2.90 7.59 -11.67
C MET A 1 3.39 6.97 -10.36
N TYR A 2 4.64 6.51 -10.26
CA TYR A 2 5.21 5.99 -9.00
C TYR A 2 5.06 6.93 -7.81
N ASN A 3 5.38 8.22 -7.99
CA ASN A 3 5.25 9.25 -6.97
C ASN A 3 3.88 9.26 -6.28
N ARG A 4 2.79 9.20 -7.06
CA ARG A 4 1.43 9.14 -6.52
C ARG A 4 1.16 7.80 -5.82
N ALA A 5 1.60 6.69 -6.38
CA ALA A 5 1.39 5.37 -5.78
C ALA A 5 2.09 5.24 -4.41
N LEU A 6 3.37 5.64 -4.32
CA LEU A 6 4.14 5.60 -3.07
C LEU A 6 3.52 6.50 -2.00
N LYS A 7 3.04 7.70 -2.39
CA LYS A 7 2.32 8.61 -1.51
C LYS A 7 1.02 8.00 -0.98
N LEU A 8 0.24 7.36 -1.85
CA LEU A 8 -1.03 6.71 -1.47
C LEU A 8 -0.81 5.54 -0.50
N ILE A 9 0.21 4.71 -0.74
CA ILE A 9 0.58 3.63 0.20
C ILE A 9 0.85 4.22 1.58
N ARG A 10 1.70 5.26 1.66
CA ARG A 10 1.98 5.93 2.94
C ARG A 10 0.71 6.46 3.63
N GLU A 11 -0.13 7.17 2.89
CA GLU A 11 -1.34 7.82 3.42
C GLU A 11 -2.38 6.79 3.88
N TYR A 12 -2.51 5.70 3.15
CA TYR A 12 -3.36 4.56 3.51
C TYR A 12 -2.95 3.96 4.86
N HIS A 13 -1.66 3.77 5.08
CA HIS A 13 -1.12 3.32 6.38
C HIS A 13 -1.05 4.42 7.44
N ARG A 14 -1.57 5.64 7.15
CA ARG A 14 -1.57 6.80 8.05
C ARG A 14 -0.20 7.18 8.59
N MET A 15 0.86 6.93 7.80
CA MET A 15 2.24 7.21 8.20
C MET A 15 2.70 8.58 7.71
N SER A 16 3.53 9.24 8.51
CA SER A 16 4.35 10.37 8.10
C SER A 16 5.52 9.91 7.21
N ARG A 17 6.11 10.84 6.45
CA ARG A 17 7.31 10.54 5.64
C ARG A 17 8.49 10.08 6.49
N THR A 18 8.58 10.56 7.72
CA THR A 18 9.63 10.16 8.67
C THR A 18 9.45 8.71 9.09
N GLU A 19 8.22 8.28 9.39
CA GLU A 19 7.95 6.89 9.78
C GLU A 19 8.20 5.92 8.63
N VAL A 20 7.81 6.27 7.39
CA VAL A 20 8.12 5.47 6.21
C VAL A 20 9.63 5.43 5.97
N ALA A 21 10.33 6.56 6.09
CA ALA A 21 11.78 6.61 5.93
C ALA A 21 12.48 5.66 6.92
N ASN A 22 12.10 5.71 8.19
CA ASN A 22 12.62 4.80 9.21
C ASN A 22 12.30 3.34 8.90
N LYS A 23 11.05 3.04 8.51
CA LYS A 23 10.61 1.68 8.16
C LYS A 23 11.35 1.09 6.96
N LEU A 24 11.72 1.90 5.98
CA LEU A 24 12.41 1.48 4.75
C LEU A 24 13.95 1.59 4.84
N GLY A 25 14.48 2.10 5.94
CA GLY A 25 15.91 2.44 6.06
C GLY A 25 16.35 3.46 4.99
N LEU A 26 15.53 4.48 4.77
CA LEU A 26 15.77 5.57 3.82
C LEU A 26 15.81 6.91 4.58
N SER A 27 16.28 7.98 3.92
CA SER A 27 16.18 9.32 4.51
C SER A 27 14.79 9.93 4.25
N LYS A 28 14.30 10.75 5.19
CA LYS A 28 13.04 11.51 5.03
C LYS A 28 13.05 12.35 3.74
N SER A 29 14.19 12.96 3.42
CA SER A 29 14.35 13.75 2.19
C SER A 29 14.13 12.87 0.96
N TYR A 30 14.73 11.67 0.93
CA TYR A 30 14.58 10.76 -0.20
C TYR A 30 13.14 10.28 -0.38
N VAL A 31 12.42 9.93 0.70
CA VAL A 31 10.98 9.62 0.63
C VAL A 31 10.17 10.80 0.08
N SER A 32 10.49 12.03 0.49
CA SER A 32 9.85 13.24 -0.04
C SER A 32 10.08 13.43 -1.55
N GLU A 33 11.31 13.21 -2.03
CA GLU A 33 11.65 13.26 -3.46
C GLU A 33 10.89 12.20 -4.26
N LEU A 34 10.83 10.96 -3.74
CA LEU A 34 10.10 9.85 -4.36
C LEU A 34 8.61 10.16 -4.52
N GLU A 35 7.99 10.79 -3.53
CA GLU A 35 6.57 11.20 -3.57
C GLU A 35 6.28 12.42 -4.46
N ARG A 36 7.31 13.15 -4.89
CA ARG A 36 7.16 14.33 -5.73
C ARG A 36 7.39 13.99 -7.20
N ASP A 37 8.61 13.67 -7.56
CA ASP A 37 9.07 13.61 -8.95
C ASP A 37 10.20 12.61 -9.21
N LYS A 38 10.83 12.06 -8.17
CA LYS A 38 11.96 11.13 -8.33
C LYS A 38 11.47 9.73 -8.70
N LYS A 39 12.05 9.17 -9.75
CA LYS A 39 11.80 7.78 -10.14
C LYS A 39 12.45 6.83 -9.10
N PRO A 40 11.70 5.90 -8.50
CA PRO A 40 12.27 4.93 -7.58
C PRO A 40 13.21 3.97 -8.31
N THR A 41 14.24 3.50 -7.60
CA THR A 41 15.06 2.36 -8.04
C THR A 41 14.31 1.04 -7.78
N ILE A 42 14.82 -0.07 -8.31
CA ILE A 42 14.25 -1.40 -8.05
C ILE A 42 14.32 -1.72 -6.55
N ASP A 43 15.46 -1.48 -5.89
CA ASP A 43 15.59 -1.64 -4.43
C ASP A 43 14.54 -0.86 -3.64
N VAL A 44 14.19 0.36 -4.06
CA VAL A 44 13.13 1.12 -3.40
C VAL A 44 11.79 0.43 -3.58
N ILE A 45 11.49 -0.03 -4.79
CA ILE A 45 10.24 -0.75 -5.07
C ILE A 45 10.16 -2.02 -4.21
N GLU A 46 11.24 -2.78 -4.11
CA GLU A 46 11.32 -4.00 -3.28
C GLU A 46 11.14 -3.68 -1.80
N LYS A 47 11.81 -2.64 -1.29
CA LYS A 47 11.61 -2.17 0.10
C LYS A 47 10.16 -1.80 0.40
N TYR A 48 9.50 -1.09 -0.52
CA TYR A 48 8.07 -0.77 -0.36
C TYR A 48 7.19 -2.02 -0.44
N ALA A 49 7.48 -2.93 -1.36
CA ALA A 49 6.76 -4.20 -1.51
C ALA A 49 6.82 -5.03 -0.22
N GLU A 50 8.03 -5.22 0.32
CA GLU A 50 8.27 -5.95 1.56
C GLU A 50 7.62 -5.27 2.76
N ALA A 51 7.87 -3.97 2.96
CA ALA A 51 7.43 -3.23 4.15
C ALA A 51 5.90 -3.08 4.27
N PHE A 52 5.18 -3.15 3.14
CA PHE A 52 3.73 -2.98 3.08
C PHE A 52 3.00 -4.24 2.59
N ASN A 53 3.70 -5.37 2.46
CA ASN A 53 3.14 -6.64 1.97
C ASN A 53 2.40 -6.52 0.63
N ILE A 54 3.01 -5.80 -0.32
CA ILE A 54 2.49 -5.58 -1.66
C ILE A 54 3.35 -6.38 -2.64
N PRO A 55 2.78 -7.19 -3.55
CA PRO A 55 3.59 -7.89 -4.54
C PRO A 55 4.40 -6.92 -5.40
N VAL A 56 5.71 -7.16 -5.57
CA VAL A 56 6.63 -6.29 -6.36
C VAL A 56 6.08 -6.01 -7.76
N SER A 57 5.52 -7.04 -8.41
CA SER A 57 4.87 -6.94 -9.72
C SER A 57 3.79 -5.85 -9.75
N SER A 58 3.06 -5.66 -8.66
CA SER A 58 2.03 -4.63 -8.52
C SER A 58 2.57 -3.21 -8.65
N LEU A 59 3.77 -2.98 -8.12
CA LEU A 59 4.42 -1.67 -8.15
C LEU A 59 5.11 -1.48 -9.51
N MET A 60 5.73 -2.53 -10.05
CA MET A 60 6.46 -2.49 -11.32
C MET A 60 5.60 -2.08 -12.53
N ILE A 61 4.29 -2.35 -12.50
CA ILE A 61 3.36 -1.94 -13.56
C ILE A 61 3.40 -0.42 -13.80
N PHE A 62 3.69 0.39 -12.77
CA PHE A 62 3.79 1.86 -12.94
C PHE A 62 5.00 2.30 -13.78
N ALA A 63 5.95 1.42 -14.10
CA ALA A 63 7.05 1.68 -15.03
C ALA A 63 6.65 1.53 -16.50
N GLU A 64 5.58 0.81 -16.79
CA GLU A 64 5.27 0.33 -18.15
C GLU A 64 4.25 1.19 -18.90
N ASN A 65 3.69 2.23 -18.27
CA ASN A 65 2.60 3.02 -18.83
C ASN A 65 3.06 4.11 -19.80
N SER A 66 3.58 3.71 -20.97
CA SER A 66 3.66 4.59 -22.14
C SER A 66 3.11 4.00 -23.45
N ASN A 67 2.49 2.80 -23.46
CA ASN A 67 1.95 2.21 -24.69
C ASN A 67 0.55 1.59 -24.53
N ASN A 68 -0.37 2.04 -25.39
CA ASN A 68 -1.83 1.93 -25.28
C ASN A 68 -2.45 0.52 -25.50
N SER A 69 -1.66 -0.55 -25.66
CA SER A 69 -2.18 -1.90 -25.91
C SER A 69 -2.40 -2.74 -24.62
N ARG A 70 -1.94 -2.27 -23.46
CA ARG A 70 -1.87 -3.05 -22.20
C ARG A 70 -2.97 -2.72 -21.17
N SER A 71 -4.02 -1.99 -21.56
CA SER A 71 -5.14 -1.59 -20.68
C SER A 71 -6.00 -2.78 -20.21
N GLU A 72 -6.12 -3.84 -21.00
CA GLU A 72 -6.89 -5.06 -20.65
C GLU A 72 -6.27 -5.78 -19.44
N ARG A 73 -4.96 -6.04 -19.51
CA ARG A 73 -4.22 -6.71 -18.43
C ARG A 73 -4.18 -5.86 -17.15
N PHE A 74 -4.11 -4.54 -17.31
CA PHE A 74 -4.17 -3.60 -16.18
C PHE A 74 -5.54 -3.63 -15.48
N ARG A 75 -6.64 -3.77 -16.23
CA ARG A 75 -7.99 -3.93 -15.65
C ARG A 75 -8.13 -5.20 -14.84
N THR A 76 -7.69 -6.34 -15.37
CA THR A 76 -7.70 -7.62 -14.64
C THR A 76 -6.85 -7.55 -13.37
N PHE A 77 -5.67 -6.94 -13.46
CA PHE A 77 -4.76 -6.78 -12.33
C PHE A 77 -5.34 -5.84 -11.25
N ALA A 78 -5.92 -4.71 -11.64
CA ALA A 78 -6.57 -3.79 -10.72
C ALA A 78 -7.79 -4.44 -10.04
N ALA A 79 -8.57 -5.24 -10.77
CA ALA A 79 -9.70 -5.99 -10.22
C ALA A 79 -9.24 -7.01 -9.15
N SER A 80 -8.20 -7.80 -9.41
CA SER A 80 -7.64 -8.72 -8.42
C SER A 80 -7.13 -7.99 -7.17
N LYS A 81 -6.54 -6.81 -7.34
CA LYS A 81 -6.05 -6.01 -6.19
C LYS A 81 -7.18 -5.39 -5.38
N VAL A 82 -8.27 -4.97 -6.04
CA VAL A 82 -9.49 -4.51 -5.35
C VAL A 82 -10.16 -5.66 -4.61
N ILE A 83 -10.20 -6.87 -5.19
CA ILE A 83 -10.70 -8.06 -4.49
C ILE A 83 -9.86 -8.36 -3.24
N ASN A 84 -8.54 -8.34 -3.34
CA ASN A 84 -7.68 -8.51 -2.17
C ASN A 84 -7.88 -7.42 -1.11
N MET A 85 -8.17 -6.18 -1.53
CA MET A 85 -8.51 -5.08 -0.62
C MET A 85 -9.89 -5.28 0.03
N LEU A 86 -10.85 -5.87 -0.68
CA LEU A 86 -12.20 -6.17 -0.19
C LEU A 86 -12.21 -7.39 0.76
N ASP A 87 -11.39 -8.41 0.50
CA ASP A 87 -11.16 -9.52 1.43
C ASP A 87 -10.51 -9.02 2.74
N TRP A 88 -9.51 -8.16 2.62
CA TRP A 88 -8.84 -7.57 3.77
C TRP A 88 -9.75 -6.62 4.59
N LEU A 89 -10.71 -5.95 3.96
CA LEU A 89 -11.73 -5.17 4.66
C LEU A 89 -12.72 -6.04 5.44
N HIS A 90 -13.03 -7.25 4.97
CA HIS A 90 -13.82 -8.21 5.75
C HIS A 90 -13.07 -8.68 6.99
N GLU A 91 -11.76 -8.98 6.87
CA GLU A 91 -10.95 -9.37 8.04
C GLU A 91 -10.89 -8.29 9.13
N ILE A 92 -10.83 -7.01 8.77
CA ILE A 92 -10.83 -5.90 9.74
C ILE A 92 -12.22 -5.72 10.38
N ALA A 93 -13.29 -5.88 9.60
CA ALA A 93 -14.65 -5.77 10.11
C ALA A 93 -14.97 -6.87 11.14
N ASP A 94 -14.47 -8.08 10.92
CA ASP A 94 -14.66 -9.23 11.83
C ASP A 94 -13.85 -9.07 13.15
N GLU A 95 -12.69 -8.41 13.12
CA GLU A 95 -11.91 -8.10 14.33
C GLU A 95 -12.59 -7.06 15.23
N ASP A 96 -13.24 -6.05 14.65
CA ASP A 96 -13.95 -4.99 15.39
C ASP A 96 -15.24 -5.53 16.06
N GLU A 97 -16.02 -6.39 15.38
CA GLU A 97 -17.22 -7.02 15.97
C GLU A 97 -16.89 -7.96 17.14
N HIS A 98 -15.79 -8.71 17.04
CA HIS A 98 -15.33 -9.58 18.13
C HIS A 98 -14.75 -8.80 19.33
N ALA A 99 -14.14 -7.64 19.10
CA ALA A 99 -13.65 -6.75 20.14
C ALA A 99 -14.78 -6.06 20.91
N GLU A 100 -15.84 -5.61 20.21
CA GLU A 100 -17.05 -5.04 20.83
C GLU A 100 -17.85 -6.08 21.63
N SER A 101 -18.02 -7.28 21.07
CA SER A 101 -18.71 -8.40 21.73
C SER A 101 -18.05 -8.82 23.06
N LYS A 102 -16.72 -8.77 23.14
CA LYS A 102 -15.96 -9.05 24.38
C LYS A 102 -16.04 -7.91 25.40
N LYS A 103 -16.17 -6.65 24.97
CA LYS A 103 -16.36 -5.51 25.87
C LYS A 103 -17.76 -5.50 26.48
N LEU A 104 -18.81 -5.77 25.69
CA LEU A 104 -20.20 -5.80 26.19
C LEU A 104 -20.41 -6.87 27.27
N LYS A 105 -19.77 -8.05 27.13
CA LYS A 105 -19.86 -9.14 28.11
C LYS A 105 -19.07 -8.90 29.40
N LYS A 106 -18.06 -8.01 29.39
CA LYS A 106 -17.28 -7.65 30.60
C LYS A 106 -17.92 -6.56 31.44
N THR A 107 -18.84 -5.77 30.89
CA THR A 107 -19.52 -4.68 31.60
C THR A 107 -20.80 -5.16 32.30
N GLN A 108 -21.29 -6.37 32.00
CA GLN A 108 -22.48 -6.97 32.61
C GLN A 108 -22.15 -8.13 33.58
N ALA A 109 -20.88 -8.29 33.97
CA ALA A 109 -20.41 -9.27 34.94
C ALA A 109 -19.77 -8.58 36.15
#